data_AF-A0A846E2B9-F1
#
_entry.id   AF-A0A846E2B9-F1
#
_cell.length_a   1.000
_cell.length_b   1.000
_cell.length_c   1.000
_cell.angle_alpha   90.00
_cell.angle_beta   90.00
_cell.angle_gamma   90.00
#
_symmetry.space_group_name_H-M   'P 1'
#
loop_
_entity.id
_entity.type
_entity.pdbx_description
1 polymer ?
#
loop_
_entity_poly.entity_id
_entity_poly.type
_entity_poly.pdbx_seq_one_letter_code
_entity_poly.pdbx_strand_id
1 'polypeptide(L)'
;GRGLGDLPMYLTGVHGVRPPHLGKKTIGNEAAVGYVNYIPPIINYQLDQLPTQCKGLVVWIIDGGVFSSQELEYLVALPQLEPKVKVIVEIGGDRTFRWQPLKDTLLAA
;
A
#
# COMPACT_ATOMS: atom_id res chain seq x y z
N GLY A 1 5.57 8.47 -8.47
CA GLY A 1 4.70 9.22 -7.54
C GLY A 1 5.37 9.30 -6.19
N ARG A 2 5.09 10.34 -5.40
CA ARG A 2 5.34 10.29 -3.95
C ARG A 2 4.26 9.35 -3.40
N GLY A 3 4.60 8.11 -3.05
CA GLY A 3 3.59 7.09 -2.68
C GLY A 3 4.21 5.69 -2.53
N LEU A 4 3.38 4.67 -2.34
CA LEU A 4 3.80 3.27 -2.15
C LEU A 4 4.27 2.58 -3.45
N GLY A 5 4.35 3.32 -4.56
CA GLY A 5 4.63 2.77 -5.89
C GLY A 5 3.35 2.25 -6.54
N ASP A 6 3.41 1.06 -7.12
CA ASP A 6 2.23 0.36 -7.64
C ASP A 6 1.44 -0.22 -6.46
N LEU A 7 0.33 0.43 -6.08
CA LEU A 7 -0.48 0.04 -4.92
C LEU A 7 -0.97 -1.42 -4.97
N PRO A 8 -1.56 -1.89 -6.09
CA PRO A 8 -1.93 -3.29 -6.26
C PRO A 8 -0.77 -4.25 -5.98
N MET A 9 0.40 -3.99 -6.56
CA MET A 9 1.58 -4.84 -6.37
C MET A 9 2.16 -4.74 -4.96
N TYR A 10 2.11 -3.56 -4.33
CA TYR A 10 2.62 -3.37 -2.98
C TYR A 10 1.75 -4.07 -1.93
N LEU A 11 0.42 -3.94 -2.03
CA LEU A 11 -0.52 -4.44 -1.03
C LEU A 11 -0.89 -5.91 -1.23
N THR A 12 -1.09 -6.33 -2.48
CA THR A 12 -1.67 -7.66 -2.81
C THR A 12 -0.82 -8.51 -3.76
N GLY A 13 0.27 -7.95 -4.31
CA GLY A 13 1.19 -8.66 -5.19
C GLY A 13 2.54 -8.99 -4.56
N VAL A 14 3.29 -9.86 -5.22
CA VAL A 14 4.72 -10.06 -4.93
C VAL A 14 5.51 -9.02 -5.74
N HIS A 15 6.28 -8.17 -5.09
CA HIS A 15 7.03 -7.12 -5.77
C HIS A 15 8.51 -7.11 -5.39
N GLY A 16 9.35 -6.75 -6.36
CA GLY A 16 10.79 -6.63 -6.17
C GLY A 16 11.15 -5.27 -5.60
N VAL A 17 11.82 -5.25 -4.45
CA VAL A 17 12.46 -4.07 -3.87
C VAL A 17 13.96 -4.14 -4.07
N ARG A 18 14.56 -3.03 -4.48
CA ARG A 18 16.03 -2.89 -4.57
C ARG A 18 16.53 -2.12 -3.35
N PRO A 19 17.20 -2.78 -2.40
CA PRO A 19 17.79 -2.09 -1.26
C PRO A 19 18.86 -1.09 -1.72
N PRO A 20 19.08 0.00 -0.97
CA PRO A 20 20.13 0.95 -1.30
C PRO A 20 21.49 0.25 -1.31
N HIS A 21 22.11 0.17 -2.48
CA HIS A 21 23.41 -0.50 -2.66
C HIS A 21 24.59 0.41 -2.30
N LEU A 22 24.36 1.72 -2.11
CA LEU A 22 25.34 2.73 -1.66
C LEU A 22 26.70 2.67 -2.39
N GLY A 23 26.70 2.26 -3.66
CA GLY A 23 27.91 2.06 -4.46
C GLY A 23 28.83 0.92 -4.01
N LYS A 24 28.42 0.08 -3.04
CA LYS A 24 29.26 -0.98 -2.43
C LYS A 24 28.82 -2.41 -2.74
N LYS A 25 27.97 -2.63 -3.75
CA LYS A 25 27.50 -3.98 -4.11
C LYS A 25 27.71 -4.30 -5.58
N THR A 26 28.99 -4.46 -5.90
CA THR A 26 29.54 -5.39 -6.91
C THR A 26 31.02 -5.57 -6.58
N ILE A 27 31.45 -6.78 -6.19
CA ILE A 27 32.89 -7.14 -6.03
C ILE A 27 33.47 -7.59 -7.40
N GLY A 28 32.86 -7.18 -8.52
CA GLY A 28 33.22 -7.62 -9.87
C GLY A 28 32.78 -6.65 -10.97
N ASN A 29 33.12 -6.97 -12.22
CA ASN A 29 32.91 -6.16 -13.43
C ASN A 29 31.44 -6.04 -13.93
N GLU A 30 30.46 -6.45 -13.13
CA GLU A 30 29.04 -6.35 -13.50
C GLU A 30 28.46 -4.97 -13.16
N ALA A 31 27.34 -4.62 -13.79
CA ALA A 31 26.64 -3.38 -13.49
C ALA A 31 26.25 -3.35 -12.00
N ALA A 32 26.53 -2.24 -11.32
CA ALA A 32 26.24 -2.04 -9.89
C ALA A 32 24.73 -1.83 -9.63
N VAL A 33 23.89 -2.76 -10.06
CA VAL A 33 22.41 -2.67 -10.02
C VAL A 33 21.81 -3.23 -8.73
N GLY A 34 22.62 -3.88 -7.88
CA GLY A 34 22.21 -4.47 -6.60
C GLY A 34 21.31 -5.71 -6.75
N TYR A 35 20.95 -6.33 -5.61
CA TYR A 35 20.01 -7.46 -5.56
C TYR A 35 18.56 -6.97 -5.62
N VAL A 36 17.67 -7.82 -6.13
CA VAL A 36 16.22 -7.64 -6.03
C VAL A 36 15.70 -8.57 -4.93
N ASN A 37 15.12 -8.01 -3.88
CA ASN A 37 14.43 -8.76 -2.84
C ASN A 37 12.94 -8.82 -3.21
N TYR A 38 12.39 -10.02 -3.38
CA TYR A 38 10.95 -10.18 -3.59
C TYR A 38 10.23 -10.21 -2.26
N ILE A 39 9.35 -9.23 -2.05
CA ILE A 39 8.55 -9.08 -0.84
C ILE A 39 7.17 -9.73 -1.09
N PRO A 40 6.65 -10.55 -0.14
CA PRO A 40 5.32 -11.14 -0.27
C PRO A 40 4.22 -10.06 -0.22
N PRO A 41 3.00 -10.39 -0.67
CA PRO A 41 1.84 -9.51 -0.55
C PRO A 41 1.60 -9.14 0.92
N ILE A 42 1.69 -7.86 1.25
CA ILE A 42 1.63 -7.42 2.65
C ILE A 42 0.29 -7.77 3.28
N ILE A 43 -0.82 -7.56 2.57
CA ILE A 43 -2.16 -7.84 3.10
C ILE A 43 -2.36 -9.34 3.34
N ASN A 44 -2.10 -10.17 2.33
CA ASN A 44 -2.32 -11.61 2.45
C ASN A 44 -1.40 -12.21 3.53
N TYR A 45 -0.13 -11.81 3.54
CA TYR A 45 0.80 -12.26 4.55
C TYR A 45 0.34 -11.90 5.97
N GLN A 46 -0.18 -10.69 6.19
CA GLN A 46 -0.70 -10.30 7.50
C GLN A 46 -1.99 -11.04 7.86
N LEU A 47 -2.91 -11.22 6.90
CA LEU A 47 -4.16 -11.97 7.12
C LEU A 47 -3.90 -13.43 7.50
N ASP A 48 -2.92 -14.09 6.87
CA ASP A 48 -2.55 -15.48 7.16
C ASP A 48 -1.96 -15.65 8.56
N GLN A 49 -1.39 -14.58 9.13
CA GLN A 49 -0.81 -14.57 10.48
C GLN A 49 -1.82 -14.15 11.56
N LEU A 50 -3.03 -13.70 11.18
CA LEU A 50 -4.03 -13.29 12.15
C LEU A 50 -4.57 -14.49 12.93
N PRO A 51 -4.73 -14.37 14.26
CA PRO A 51 -5.48 -15.34 15.05
C PRO A 51 -6.89 -15.53 14.50
N THR A 52 -7.43 -16.75 14.56
CA THR A 52 -8.73 -17.10 13.96
C THR A 52 -9.92 -16.34 14.56
N GLN A 53 -9.78 -15.84 15.79
CA GLN A 53 -10.78 -14.99 16.45
C GLN A 53 -10.81 -13.53 15.94
N CYS A 54 -9.82 -13.10 15.17
CA CYS A 54 -9.76 -11.75 14.63
C CYS A 54 -10.76 -11.57 13.49
N LYS A 55 -11.45 -10.43 13.47
CA LYS A 55 -12.45 -10.12 12.43
C LYS A 55 -11.83 -9.84 11.06
N GLY A 56 -10.57 -9.43 11.03
CA GLY A 56 -9.88 -9.02 9.81
C GLY A 56 -8.79 -7.99 10.08
N LEU A 57 -8.37 -7.31 9.01
CA LEU A 57 -7.29 -6.33 8.99
C LEU A 57 -7.83 -4.95 8.63
N VAL A 58 -7.34 -3.91 9.31
CA VAL A 58 -7.52 -2.51 8.87
C VAL A 58 -6.21 -2.02 8.30
N VAL A 59 -6.23 -1.60 7.03
CA VAL A 59 -5.13 -0.90 6.39
C VAL A 59 -5.36 0.59 6.63
N TRP A 60 -4.58 1.17 7.54
CA TRP A 60 -4.62 2.59 7.85
C TRP A 60 -3.48 3.29 7.13
N ILE A 61 -3.83 4.10 6.12
CA ILE A 61 -2.88 4.88 5.36
C ILE A 61 -2.92 6.32 5.85
N ILE A 62 -1.79 6.75 6.41
CA ILE A 62 -1.53 8.15 6.77
C ILE A 62 -1.00 8.90 5.55
N ASP A 63 -1.23 10.20 5.49
CA ASP A 63 -0.77 11.08 4.40
C ASP A 63 -1.22 10.62 2.99
N GLY A 64 -2.51 10.25 2.85
CA GLY A 64 -3.08 9.79 1.60
C GLY A 64 -3.37 10.89 0.58
N GLY A 65 -3.06 12.16 0.89
CA GLY A 65 -3.23 13.30 -0.02
C GLY A 65 -2.33 13.25 -1.27
N VAL A 66 -1.37 12.31 -1.31
CA VAL A 66 -0.45 12.10 -2.44
C VAL A 66 -0.98 11.11 -3.48
N PHE A 67 -2.06 10.38 -3.18
CA PHE A 67 -2.60 9.39 -4.10
C PHE A 67 -3.37 10.02 -5.26
N SER A 68 -3.21 9.42 -6.43
CA SER A 68 -4.03 9.67 -7.62
C SER A 68 -5.44 9.13 -7.46
N SER A 69 -6.39 9.62 -8.27
CA SER A 69 -7.76 9.11 -8.28
C SER A 69 -7.81 7.60 -8.56
N GLN A 70 -6.95 7.09 -9.46
CA GLN A 70 -6.87 5.66 -9.76
C GLN A 70 -6.39 4.83 -8.56
N GLU A 71 -5.41 5.32 -7.81
CA GLU A 71 -4.96 4.65 -6.57
C GLU A 71 -6.07 4.65 -5.52
N LEU A 72 -6.82 5.74 -5.38
CA LEU A 72 -7.97 5.82 -4.48
C LEU A 72 -9.13 4.90 -4.92
N GLU A 73 -9.41 4.79 -6.22
CA GLU A 73 -10.39 3.84 -6.78
C GLU A 73 -10.03 2.40 -6.44
N TYR A 74 -8.76 2.03 -6.58
CA TYR A 74 -8.29 0.71 -6.16
C TYR A 74 -8.53 0.47 -4.65
N LEU A 75 -8.22 1.46 -3.80
CA LEU A 75 -8.47 1.38 -2.36
C LEU A 75 -9.96 1.28 -2.01
N VAL A 76 -10.85 1.90 -2.80
CA VAL A 76 -12.31 1.74 -2.67
C VAL A 76 -12.75 0.31 -3.01
N ALA A 77 -12.15 -0.30 -4.04
CA ALA A 77 -12.47 -1.65 -4.47
C ALA A 77 -11.89 -2.74 -3.55
N LEU A 78 -10.79 -2.46 -2.85
CA LEU A 78 -10.03 -3.45 -2.07
C LEU A 78 -10.89 -4.22 -1.03
N PRO A 79 -11.77 -3.59 -0.22
CA PRO A 79 -12.65 -4.32 0.70
C PRO A 79 -13.71 -5.23 0.03
N GLN A 80 -13.93 -5.07 -1.28
CA GLN A 80 -14.81 -5.95 -2.07
C GLN A 80 -14.04 -7.17 -2.58
N LEU A 81 -12.77 -6.97 -2.95
CA LEU A 81 -11.85 -8.03 -3.38
C LEU A 81 -11.41 -8.91 -2.21
N GLU A 82 -11.15 -8.31 -1.04
CA GLU A 82 -10.76 -9.00 0.19
C GLU A 82 -11.69 -8.57 1.35
N PRO A 83 -12.79 -9.31 1.60
CA PRO A 83 -13.83 -8.91 2.55
C PRO A 83 -13.37 -8.75 4.01
N LYS A 84 -12.27 -9.41 4.40
CA LYS A 84 -11.67 -9.26 5.73
C LYS A 84 -10.83 -7.99 5.89
N VAL A 85 -10.66 -7.22 4.82
CA VAL A 85 -9.89 -5.96 4.84
C VAL A 85 -10.84 -4.77 4.87
N LYS A 86 -10.50 -3.79 5.70
CA LYS A 86 -11.05 -2.43 5.67
C LYS A 86 -9.94 -1.43 5.47
N VAL A 87 -10.26 -0.32 4.81
CA VAL A 87 -9.29 0.72 4.46
C VAL A 87 -9.70 2.03 5.11
N ILE A 88 -8.73 2.69 5.74
CA ILE A 88 -8.82 4.07 6.21
C ILE A 88 -7.71 4.84 5.51
N VAL A 89 -8.05 5.99 4.94
CA VAL A 89 -7.09 6.88 4.29
C VAL A 89 -7.27 8.28 4.86
N GLU A 90 -6.20 8.85 5.40
CA GLU A 90 -6.19 10.23 5.84
C GLU A 90 -5.95 11.14 4.63
N ILE A 91 -7.00 11.82 4.18
CA ILE A 91 -6.96 12.71 3.00
C ILE A 91 -7.32 14.13 3.43
N GLY A 92 -6.43 15.07 3.13
CA GLY A 92 -6.61 16.48 3.46
C GLY A 92 -6.62 16.75 4.96
N GLY A 93 -7.26 17.84 5.35
CA GLY A 93 -7.39 18.24 6.76
C GLY A 93 -8.68 19.02 7.00
N ASP A 94 -9.12 19.01 8.25
CA ASP A 94 -10.27 19.77 8.72
C ASP A 94 -10.01 20.25 10.15
N ARG A 95 -10.74 21.28 10.60
CA ARG A 95 -10.65 21.84 11.96
C ARG A 95 -11.26 20.92 13.02
N THR A 96 -12.04 19.93 12.58
CA THR A 96 -12.63 18.89 13.42
C THR A 96 -12.43 17.54 12.76
N PHE A 97 -12.31 16.50 13.57
CA PHE A 97 -12.16 15.15 13.06
C PHE A 97 -13.42 14.66 12.38
N ARG A 98 -13.31 14.33 11.09
CA ARG A 98 -14.41 13.79 10.28
C ARG A 98 -13.94 12.68 9.36
N TRP A 99 -14.88 11.81 9.01
CA TRP A 99 -14.71 10.71 8.08
C TRP A 99 -15.93 10.64 7.17
N GLN A 100 -15.68 10.19 5.95
CA GLN A 100 -16.69 9.92 4.94
C GLN A 100 -16.25 8.70 4.12
N PRO A 101 -17.16 8.00 3.43
CA PRO A 101 -16.78 6.95 2.51
C PRO A 101 -15.74 7.44 1.50
N LEU A 102 -14.67 6.66 1.29
CA LEU A 102 -13.57 7.04 0.39
C LEU A 102 -14.06 7.30 -1.05
N LYS A 103 -15.07 6.57 -1.52
CA LYS A 103 -15.68 6.79 -2.83
C LYS A 103 -16.26 8.21 -3.01
N ASP A 104 -16.72 8.84 -1.93
CA ASP A 104 -17.35 10.15 -1.99
C ASP A 104 -16.30 11.26 -2.18
N THR A 105 -15.02 10.98 -1.85
CA THR A 105 -13.91 11.93 -2.10
C THR A 105 -13.53 12.01 -3.58
N LEU A 106 -13.86 10.98 -4.37
CA LEU A 106 -13.59 10.96 -5.82
C LEU A 106 -14.55 11.84 -6.61
N LEU A 107 -15.76 12.09 -6.08
CA LEU A 107 -16.78 12.92 -6.72
C LEU A 107 -16.57 14.42 -6.50
N ALA A 108 -15.77 14.79 -5.50
CA ALA A 108 -15.54 16.17 -5.08
C ALA A 108 -14.22 16.76 -5.61
N ALA A 109 -13.49 16.01 -6.44
CA ALA A 109 -12.17 16.37 -6.99
C ALA A 109 -12.26 17.04 -8.37
#